data_AF-A0A2A2Q9U6-F1
#
_entry.id   AF-A0A2A2Q9U6-F1
#
_cell.length_a   1.000
_cell.length_b   1.000
_cell.length_c   1.000
_cell.angle_alpha   90.00
_cell.angle_beta   90.00
_cell.angle_gamma   90.00
#
_symmetry.space_group_name_H-M   'P 1'
#
loop_
_entity.id
_entity.type
_entity.pdbx_description
1 polymer ?
#
loop_
_entity_poly.entity_id
_entity_poly.type
_entity_poly.pdbx_seq_one_letter_code
_entity_poly.pdbx_strand_id
1 'polypeptide(L)'
;MEPSLTPIPPEPKKPFAPWVWLPFLSGIGALAALVAASLLFPGWLVIQEACLVGFALVVGYFLVQTIARLAAKRWRGALFAFLRLATLAALVIPTLALLMISSFFGPSEDGFADHLTIPEGIEIAVPEIDAAGEWSDAGSKGTDTMQLAVKAALRVPGGSDPSFVPSLPSLRRASTDHPADFRAYIEASPDWHVFIEQGNHFAARRWSYGGEPRDELHGYISDNGGDASFQTRVLLCLDRKQWSRYDIQHVQEGSSPVTPEMSEGNRMHESRVMIEGGGVWVEIFEQSKALERRVTKASIKTLEAEFSEFQKDPPAAVNRAKTRARDLALRLGGASGEPVRLLEGMQPGIYGVAFSLNPGEPGVVYLKAFEVTKGTPLSEDRLEAASETRMTWSADPTEKFGAKSGFTIYEGDWGKPYAARFEVWFKPDSQGSERKLAEKIYKIEGWQR
;
A
#
# COMPACT_ATOMS: atom_id res chain seq x y z
N MET A 1 -39.42 62.74 -70.79
CA MET A 1 -38.13 62.05 -70.69
C MET A 1 -38.10 61.32 -69.36
N GLU A 2 -38.46 60.04 -69.36
CA GLU A 2 -38.30 59.17 -68.19
C GLU A 2 -36.83 58.72 -68.09
N PRO A 3 -36.19 58.80 -66.92
CA PRO A 3 -34.85 58.27 -66.74
C PRO A 3 -34.90 56.75 -66.55
N SER A 4 -34.28 56.05 -67.49
CA SER A 4 -33.98 54.61 -67.47
C SER A 4 -33.23 54.20 -66.19
N LEU A 5 -33.85 53.39 -65.34
CA LEU A 5 -33.20 52.70 -64.21
C LEU A 5 -32.34 51.54 -64.73
N THR A 6 -31.02 51.67 -64.66
CA THR A 6 -30.08 50.57 -64.89
C THR A 6 -30.08 49.61 -63.69
N PRO A 7 -30.17 48.29 -63.90
CA PRO A 7 -30.15 47.31 -62.81
C PRO A 7 -28.75 47.22 -62.17
N ILE A 8 -28.72 47.28 -60.84
CA ILE A 8 -27.50 47.10 -60.02
C ILE A 8 -27.02 45.65 -60.19
N PRO A 9 -25.77 45.39 -60.62
CA PRO A 9 -25.26 44.03 -60.77
C PRO A 9 -25.20 43.32 -59.41
N PRO A 10 -25.55 42.03 -59.34
CA PRO A 10 -25.52 41.27 -58.08
C PRO A 10 -24.10 41.25 -57.52
N GLU A 11 -23.96 41.58 -56.23
CA GLU A 11 -22.68 41.49 -55.52
C GLU A 11 -22.08 40.09 -55.69
N PRO A 12 -20.81 39.97 -56.12
CA PRO A 12 -20.18 38.68 -56.30
C PRO A 12 -20.08 37.97 -54.94
N LYS A 13 -20.75 36.81 -54.81
CA LYS A 13 -20.61 35.93 -53.64
C LYS A 13 -19.13 35.61 -53.46
N LYS A 14 -18.52 36.15 -52.40
CA LYS A 14 -17.13 35.83 -52.07
C LYS A 14 -16.99 34.32 -51.88
N PRO A 15 -16.11 33.64 -52.63
CA PRO A 15 -15.95 32.20 -52.53
C PRO A 15 -15.54 31.83 -51.10
N PHE A 16 -16.10 30.73 -50.60
CA PHE A 16 -15.71 30.15 -49.32
C PHE A 16 -14.21 29.87 -49.35
N ALA A 17 -13.49 30.45 -48.40
CA ALA A 17 -12.04 30.37 -48.30
C ALA A 17 -11.64 29.18 -47.39
N PRO A 18 -11.28 28.00 -47.94
CA PRO A 18 -10.97 26.81 -47.14
C PRO A 18 -9.79 27.02 -46.18
N TRP A 19 -8.87 27.93 -46.51
CA TRP A 19 -7.73 28.27 -45.66
C TRP A 19 -8.10 28.88 -44.29
N VAL A 20 -9.34 29.35 -44.12
CA VAL A 20 -9.84 29.88 -42.84
C VAL A 20 -10.01 28.78 -41.78
N TRP A 21 -10.05 27.51 -42.17
CA TRP A 21 -10.20 26.36 -41.28
C TRP A 21 -8.90 25.62 -40.98
N LEU A 22 -7.84 25.84 -41.77
CA LEU A 22 -6.55 25.16 -41.60
C LEU A 22 -6.00 25.23 -40.16
N PRO A 23 -5.95 26.40 -39.50
CA PRO A 23 -5.43 26.48 -38.13
C PRO A 23 -6.28 25.71 -37.11
N PHE A 24 -7.59 25.62 -37.32
CA PHE A 24 -8.48 24.88 -36.44
C PHE A 24 -8.27 23.37 -36.60
N LEU A 25 -8.18 22.90 -37.84
CA LEU A 25 -7.91 21.49 -38.14
C LEU A 25 -6.51 21.07 -37.68
N SER A 26 -5.49 21.93 -37.78
CA SER A 26 -4.16 21.63 -37.25
C SER A 26 -4.16 21.52 -35.72
N GLY A 27 -4.97 22.32 -35.03
CA GLY A 27 -5.15 22.19 -33.57
C GLY A 27 -5.77 20.85 -33.18
N ILE A 28 -6.82 20.42 -33.88
CA ILE A 28 -7.43 19.09 -33.66
C ILE A 28 -6.42 17.98 -33.98
N GLY A 29 -5.68 18.10 -35.10
CA GLY A 29 -4.66 17.15 -35.50
C GLY A 29 -3.52 17.02 -34.49
N ALA A 30 -3.04 18.13 -33.92
CA ALA A 30 -2.01 18.12 -32.89
C ALA A 30 -2.49 17.40 -31.62
N LEU A 31 -3.75 17.60 -31.22
CA LEU A 31 -4.32 16.93 -30.06
C LEU A 31 -4.50 15.42 -30.29
N ALA A 32 -4.97 15.02 -31.48
CA ALA A 32 -5.07 13.62 -31.86
C ALA A 32 -3.69 12.94 -31.95
N ALA A 33 -2.69 13.63 -32.49
CA ALA A 33 -1.31 13.15 -32.56
C ALA A 33 -0.69 13.00 -31.16
N LEU A 34 -1.00 13.91 -30.23
CA LEU A 34 -0.58 13.79 -28.83
C LEU A 34 -1.14 12.50 -28.20
N VAL A 35 -2.45 12.25 -28.36
CA VAL A 35 -3.08 11.01 -27.87
C VAL A 35 -2.42 9.77 -28.49
N ALA A 36 -2.25 9.76 -29.81
CA ALA A 36 -1.63 8.62 -30.49
C ALA A 36 -0.18 8.39 -30.03
N ALA A 37 0.61 9.45 -29.87
CA ALA A 37 1.99 9.37 -29.39
C ALA A 37 2.04 8.85 -27.94
N SER A 38 1.17 9.32 -27.06
CA SER A 38 1.11 8.86 -25.68
C SER A 38 0.65 7.41 -25.54
N LEU A 39 -0.27 6.95 -26.38
CA LEU A 39 -0.79 5.58 -26.33
C LEU A 39 0.12 4.55 -27.01
N LEU A 40 0.71 4.90 -28.15
CA LEU A 40 1.47 3.95 -28.96
C LEU A 40 2.97 4.00 -28.66
N PHE A 41 3.49 5.14 -28.23
CA PHE A 41 4.93 5.38 -28.05
C PHE A 41 5.21 6.27 -26.82
N PRO A 42 4.90 5.80 -25.59
CA PRO A 42 4.98 6.61 -24.37
C PRO A 42 6.37 7.21 -24.12
N GLY A 43 7.45 6.58 -24.61
CA GLY A 43 8.83 7.09 -24.51
C GLY A 43 9.19 8.23 -25.47
N TRP A 44 8.32 8.62 -26.39
CA TRP A 44 8.60 9.68 -27.39
C TRP A 44 8.25 11.08 -26.87
N LEU A 45 8.88 11.47 -25.75
CA LEU A 45 8.63 12.75 -25.06
C LEU A 45 8.76 13.96 -25.99
N VAL A 46 9.76 13.96 -26.88
CA VAL A 46 9.99 15.05 -27.84
C VAL A 46 8.80 15.28 -28.77
N ILE A 47 8.14 14.21 -29.21
CA ILE A 47 6.98 14.31 -30.11
C ILE A 47 5.75 14.78 -29.33
N GLN A 48 5.57 14.33 -28.09
CA GLN A 48 4.49 14.79 -27.22
C GLN A 48 4.62 16.29 -26.93
N GLU A 49 5.83 16.76 -26.58
CA GLU A 49 6.13 18.19 -26.40
C GLU A 49 5.88 18.99 -27.67
N ALA A 50 6.31 18.50 -28.83
CA ALA A 50 6.07 19.16 -30.11
C ALA A 50 4.56 19.30 -30.41
N CYS A 51 3.76 18.27 -30.10
CA CYS A 51 2.30 18.33 -30.26
C CYS A 51 1.65 19.35 -29.31
N LEU A 52 2.10 19.40 -28.05
CA LEU A 52 1.62 20.37 -27.06
C LEU A 52 1.96 21.81 -27.45
N VAL A 53 3.20 22.07 -27.88
CA VAL A 53 3.63 23.38 -28.38
C VAL A 53 2.81 23.77 -29.61
N GLY A 54 2.65 22.86 -30.58
CA GLY A 54 1.83 23.08 -31.76
C GLY A 54 0.38 23.46 -31.42
N PHE A 55 -0.23 22.74 -30.48
CA PHE A 55 -1.58 23.03 -29.99
C PHE A 55 -1.65 24.40 -29.28
N ALA A 56 -0.69 24.71 -28.40
CA ALA A 56 -0.64 25.98 -27.68
C ALA A 56 -0.51 27.19 -28.63
N LEU A 57 0.27 27.06 -29.70
CA LEU A 57 0.39 28.09 -30.74
C LEU A 57 -0.95 28.34 -31.45
N VAL A 58 -1.71 27.28 -31.75
CA VAL A 58 -3.05 27.40 -32.36
C VAL A 58 -4.05 28.07 -31.41
N VAL A 59 -4.03 27.71 -30.12
CA VAL A 59 -4.85 28.35 -29.09
C VAL A 59 -4.52 29.84 -28.98
N GLY A 60 -3.22 30.17 -28.89
CA GLY A 60 -2.74 31.56 -28.86
C GLY A 60 -3.18 32.36 -30.09
N TYR A 61 -3.11 31.76 -31.28
CA TYR A 61 -3.59 32.37 -32.52
C TYR A 61 -5.08 32.73 -32.47
N PHE A 62 -5.95 31.83 -32.00
CA PHE A 62 -7.38 32.12 -31.89
C PHE A 62 -7.71 33.13 -30.77
N LEU A 63 -6.94 33.15 -29.69
CA LEU A 63 -7.06 34.15 -28.64
C LEU A 63 -6.75 35.55 -29.17
N VAL A 64 -5.59 35.71 -29.84
CA VAL A 64 -5.18 36.98 -30.47
C VAL A 64 -6.22 37.43 -31.50
N GLN A 65 -6.73 36.52 -32.35
CA GLN A 65 -7.79 36.86 -33.29
C GLN A 65 -9.07 37.34 -32.62
N THR A 66 -9.47 36.71 -31.51
CA THR A 66 -10.67 37.09 -30.77
C THR A 66 -10.51 38.52 -30.24
N ILE A 67 -9.39 38.80 -29.56
CA ILE A 67 -9.08 40.13 -29.00
C ILE A 67 -9.00 41.19 -30.11
N ALA A 68 -8.25 40.93 -31.17
CA ALA A 68 -8.07 41.89 -32.27
C ALA A 68 -9.41 42.23 -32.97
N ARG A 69 -10.29 41.25 -33.16
CA ARG A 69 -11.60 41.46 -33.79
C ARG A 69 -12.58 42.18 -32.86
N LEU A 70 -12.53 41.92 -31.54
CA LEU A 70 -13.29 42.68 -30.55
C LEU A 70 -12.84 44.14 -30.51
N ALA A 71 -11.52 44.40 -30.49
CA ALA A 71 -10.96 45.75 -30.52
C ALA A 71 -11.37 46.52 -31.79
N ALA A 72 -11.44 45.82 -32.93
CA ALA A 72 -11.94 46.38 -34.19
C ALA A 72 -13.48 46.48 -34.28
N LYS A 73 -14.23 46.19 -33.20
CA LYS A 73 -15.70 46.17 -33.13
C LYS A 73 -16.36 45.23 -34.16
N ARG A 74 -15.65 44.18 -34.60
CA ARG A 74 -16.13 43.17 -35.56
C ARG A 74 -16.75 41.98 -34.83
N TRP A 75 -17.90 42.21 -34.21
CA TRP A 75 -18.57 41.25 -33.30
C TRP A 75 -18.78 39.85 -33.87
N ARG A 76 -19.31 39.74 -35.10
CA ARG A 76 -19.54 38.43 -35.75
C ARG A 76 -18.23 37.65 -35.92
N GLY A 77 -17.17 38.35 -36.34
CA GLY A 77 -15.87 37.74 -36.55
C GLY A 77 -15.20 37.31 -35.24
N ALA A 78 -15.40 38.08 -34.17
CA ALA A 78 -14.93 37.75 -32.83
C ALA A 78 -15.66 36.52 -32.27
N LEU A 79 -16.98 36.45 -32.44
CA LEU A 79 -17.78 35.29 -31.99
C LEU A 79 -17.31 34.00 -32.65
N PHE A 80 -17.05 33.99 -33.97
CA PHE A 80 -16.54 32.79 -34.64
C PHE A 80 -15.14 32.38 -34.17
N ALA A 81 -14.25 33.34 -33.89
CA ALA A 81 -12.91 33.05 -33.35
C ALA A 81 -13.01 32.48 -31.93
N PHE A 82 -13.88 33.06 -31.09
CA PHE A 82 -14.17 32.59 -29.75
C PHE A 82 -14.76 31.18 -29.74
N LEU A 83 -15.74 30.89 -30.61
CA LEU A 83 -16.33 29.55 -30.70
C LEU A 83 -15.28 28.49 -31.03
N ARG A 84 -14.35 28.76 -31.95
CA ARG A 84 -13.25 27.84 -32.28
C ARG A 84 -12.31 27.61 -31.10
N LEU A 85 -11.96 28.69 -30.40
CA LEU A 85 -11.16 28.62 -29.18
C LEU A 85 -11.86 27.78 -28.11
N ALA A 86 -13.15 28.02 -27.88
CA ALA A 86 -13.97 27.28 -26.93
C ALA A 86 -14.06 25.80 -27.31
N THR A 87 -14.22 25.47 -28.60
CA THR A 87 -14.22 24.07 -29.06
C THR A 87 -12.87 23.40 -28.83
N LEU A 88 -11.74 24.05 -29.14
CA LEU A 88 -10.41 23.49 -28.86
C LEU A 88 -10.21 23.27 -27.36
N ALA A 89 -10.60 24.23 -26.53
CA ALA A 89 -10.52 24.11 -25.07
C ALA A 89 -11.41 22.96 -24.55
N ALA A 90 -12.62 22.80 -25.09
CA ALA A 90 -13.53 21.71 -24.71
C ALA A 90 -12.98 20.33 -25.07
N LEU A 91 -12.16 20.21 -26.12
CA LEU A 91 -11.52 18.94 -26.52
C LEU A 91 -10.34 18.54 -25.61
N VAL A 92 -9.77 19.49 -24.85
CA VAL A 92 -8.68 19.18 -23.91
C VAL A 92 -9.16 18.28 -22.77
N ILE A 93 -10.36 18.52 -22.24
CA ILE A 93 -10.91 17.74 -21.11
C ILE A 93 -11.03 16.24 -21.43
N PRO A 94 -11.71 15.79 -22.51
CA PRO A 94 -11.80 14.38 -22.83
C PRO A 94 -10.44 13.79 -23.22
N THR A 95 -9.54 14.58 -23.80
CA THR A 95 -8.17 14.15 -24.10
C THR A 95 -7.38 13.84 -22.83
N LEU A 96 -7.40 14.75 -21.85
CA LEU A 96 -6.77 14.53 -20.55
C LEU A 96 -7.42 13.37 -19.80
N ALA A 97 -8.75 13.24 -19.86
CA ALA A 97 -9.45 12.10 -19.26
C ALA A 97 -9.02 10.78 -19.89
N LEU A 98 -8.91 10.70 -21.22
CA LEU A 98 -8.44 9.51 -21.93
C LEU A 98 -6.99 9.18 -21.60
N LEU A 99 -6.11 10.20 -21.55
CA LEU A 99 -4.71 10.02 -21.16
C LEU A 99 -4.58 9.55 -19.71
N MET A 100 -5.35 10.13 -18.79
CA MET A 100 -5.38 9.66 -17.40
C MET A 100 -5.86 8.20 -17.33
N ILE A 101 -6.99 7.86 -17.96
CA ILE A 101 -7.49 6.49 -18.04
C ILE A 101 -6.39 5.56 -18.59
N SER A 102 -5.74 5.93 -19.69
CA SER A 102 -4.65 5.12 -20.25
C SER A 102 -3.44 4.98 -19.33
N SER A 103 -3.10 6.00 -18.52
CA SER A 103 -2.04 5.88 -17.51
C SER A 103 -2.44 5.03 -16.31
N PHE A 104 -3.73 4.85 -16.06
CA PHE A 104 -4.26 3.95 -15.04
C PHE A 104 -4.40 2.49 -15.52
N PHE A 105 -4.38 2.26 -16.84
CA PHE A 105 -4.61 0.94 -17.45
C PHE A 105 -3.53 0.50 -18.43
N GLY A 106 -2.46 1.28 -18.61
CA GLY A 106 -1.33 0.97 -19.47
C GLY A 106 -0.30 0.18 -18.69
N PRO A 107 0.12 -1.01 -19.14
CA PRO A 107 1.03 -1.83 -18.36
C PRO A 107 2.40 -1.17 -18.32
N SER A 108 2.94 -0.93 -17.12
CA SER A 108 4.37 -0.64 -16.98
C SER A 108 5.13 -1.96 -17.18
N GLU A 109 5.11 -2.53 -18.38
CA GLU A 109 5.85 -3.76 -18.65
C GLU A 109 7.35 -3.45 -18.55
N ASP A 110 8.06 -4.19 -17.71
CA ASP A 110 9.51 -4.08 -17.60
C ASP A 110 10.24 -5.04 -18.57
N GLY A 111 9.51 -6.03 -19.10
CA GLY A 111 10.01 -7.02 -20.05
C GLY A 111 11.01 -8.02 -19.45
N PHE A 112 11.19 -8.03 -18.13
CA PHE A 112 12.18 -8.88 -17.45
C PHE A 112 11.97 -10.36 -17.76
N ALA A 113 10.70 -10.80 -17.80
CA ALA A 113 10.32 -12.19 -17.99
C ALA A 113 10.21 -12.63 -19.47
N ASP A 114 10.31 -11.71 -20.44
CA ASP A 114 10.03 -11.97 -21.87
C ASP A 114 10.91 -13.04 -22.51
N HIS A 115 12.08 -13.28 -21.93
CA HIS A 115 13.09 -14.21 -22.45
C HIS A 115 13.44 -15.31 -21.46
N LEU A 116 12.70 -15.41 -20.36
CA LEU A 116 12.89 -16.45 -19.37
C LEU A 116 12.04 -17.67 -19.74
N THR A 117 12.64 -18.84 -19.61
CA THR A 117 11.94 -20.12 -19.77
C THR A 117 12.06 -20.89 -18.47
N ILE A 118 10.93 -21.43 -18.01
CA ILE A 118 10.92 -22.30 -16.84
C ILE A 118 11.70 -23.59 -17.18
N PRO A 119 12.80 -23.91 -16.46
CA PRO A 119 13.59 -25.10 -16.74
C PRO A 119 12.78 -26.39 -16.55
N GLU A 120 13.00 -27.37 -17.42
CA GLU A 120 12.42 -28.70 -17.27
C GLU A 120 13.22 -29.54 -16.24
N GLY A 121 12.55 -30.47 -15.56
CA GLY A 121 13.21 -31.44 -14.68
C GLY A 121 13.57 -30.95 -13.28
N ILE A 122 13.13 -29.74 -12.89
CA ILE A 122 13.23 -29.24 -11.52
C ILE A 122 11.86 -29.26 -10.83
N GLU A 123 11.83 -29.50 -9.52
CA GLU A 123 10.62 -29.39 -8.72
C GLU A 123 10.28 -27.92 -8.51
N ILE A 124 9.12 -27.49 -9.00
CA ILE A 124 8.64 -26.11 -8.91
C ILE A 124 7.30 -26.11 -8.22
N ALA A 125 7.24 -25.44 -7.06
CA ALA A 125 5.98 -25.23 -6.37
C ALA A 125 5.21 -24.04 -6.97
N VAL A 126 3.92 -24.02 -6.71
CA VAL A 126 3.06 -22.87 -7.01
C VAL A 126 2.76 -22.19 -5.67
N PRO A 127 2.75 -20.84 -5.60
CA PRO A 127 2.28 -20.13 -4.42
C PRO A 127 0.87 -20.60 -4.07
N GLU A 128 0.61 -20.78 -2.78
CA GLU A 128 -0.68 -21.27 -2.32
C GLU A 128 -1.63 -20.12 -2.05
N ILE A 129 -2.93 -20.31 -2.29
CA ILE A 129 -3.94 -19.32 -1.90
C ILE A 129 -3.81 -19.11 -0.39
N ASP A 130 -3.64 -17.85 0.05
CA ASP A 130 -3.71 -17.54 1.47
C ASP A 130 -5.13 -17.89 1.95
N ALA A 131 -5.26 -18.91 2.80
CA ALA A 131 -6.55 -19.36 3.32
C ALA A 131 -7.29 -18.25 4.10
N ALA A 132 -6.58 -17.19 4.51
CA ALA A 132 -7.16 -15.97 5.08
C ALA A 132 -7.73 -14.99 4.03
N GLY A 133 -7.70 -15.33 2.74
CA GLY A 133 -8.14 -14.50 1.62
C GLY A 133 -9.65 -14.24 1.59
N GLU A 134 -10.45 -15.19 2.08
CA GLU A 134 -11.84 -14.89 2.42
C GLU A 134 -11.83 -14.12 3.75
N TRP A 135 -12.23 -12.84 3.73
CA TRP A 135 -12.54 -12.06 4.93
C TRP A 135 -13.71 -12.73 5.65
N SER A 136 -13.45 -13.85 6.32
CA SER A 136 -14.48 -14.68 6.91
C SER A 136 -15.25 -13.89 7.95
N ASP A 137 -16.56 -14.06 7.92
CA ASP A 137 -17.49 -13.36 8.79
C ASP A 137 -17.10 -13.51 10.26
N ALA A 138 -17.30 -12.42 11.00
CA ALA A 138 -17.09 -12.34 12.44
C ALA A 138 -17.85 -13.47 13.15
N GLY A 139 -17.15 -14.57 13.43
CA GLY A 139 -17.75 -15.80 13.96
C GLY A 139 -16.89 -17.06 13.78
N SER A 140 -15.90 -17.06 12.89
CA SER A 140 -14.96 -18.18 12.75
C SER A 140 -14.09 -18.35 14.00
N LYS A 141 -13.83 -19.59 14.43
CA LYS A 141 -12.84 -19.89 15.48
C LYS A 141 -11.51 -19.16 15.20
N GLY A 142 -10.95 -18.49 16.21
CA GLY A 142 -9.61 -17.91 16.12
C GLY A 142 -9.52 -16.42 15.81
N THR A 143 -10.57 -15.61 15.97
CA THR A 143 -10.48 -14.13 15.93
C THR A 143 -9.77 -13.58 17.17
N ASP A 144 -8.91 -12.57 17.01
CA ASP A 144 -8.21 -11.97 18.16
C ASP A 144 -9.08 -10.95 18.91
N THR A 145 -8.76 -10.74 20.19
CA THR A 145 -9.53 -9.87 21.10
C THR A 145 -9.56 -8.41 20.65
N MET A 146 -8.50 -7.91 20.01
CA MET A 146 -8.45 -6.52 19.56
C MET A 146 -9.32 -6.31 18.33
N GLN A 147 -9.25 -7.22 17.36
CA GLN A 147 -10.15 -7.23 16.22
C GLN A 147 -11.62 -7.21 16.67
N LEU A 148 -12.01 -8.07 17.60
CA LEU A 148 -13.38 -8.13 18.11
C LEU A 148 -13.79 -6.81 18.78
N ALA A 149 -12.91 -6.21 19.59
CA ALA A 149 -13.19 -4.95 20.28
C ALA A 149 -13.35 -3.78 19.28
N VAL A 150 -12.48 -3.68 18.28
CA VAL A 150 -12.55 -2.65 17.24
C VAL A 150 -13.81 -2.80 16.40
N LYS A 151 -14.10 -4.02 15.91
CA LYS A 151 -15.34 -4.31 15.16
C LYS A 151 -16.59 -4.00 16.00
N ALA A 152 -16.58 -4.32 17.29
CA ALA A 152 -17.68 -3.98 18.19
C ALA A 152 -17.86 -2.46 18.36
N ALA A 153 -16.77 -1.70 18.49
CA ALA A 153 -16.80 -0.24 18.59
C ALA A 153 -17.36 0.43 17.32
N LEU A 154 -17.04 -0.13 16.14
CA LEU A 154 -17.50 0.39 14.85
C LEU A 154 -18.97 0.06 14.53
N ARG A 155 -19.57 -0.95 15.17
CA ARG A 155 -20.99 -1.32 14.98
C ARG A 155 -21.97 -0.32 15.62
N VAL A 156 -21.51 0.47 16.57
CA VAL A 156 -22.32 1.50 17.24
C VAL A 156 -22.21 2.80 16.43
N PRO A 157 -23.25 3.65 16.31
CA PRO A 157 -23.10 4.99 15.72
C PRO A 157 -22.05 5.82 16.47
N GLY A 158 -21.27 6.64 15.74
CA GLY A 158 -20.20 7.44 16.33
C GLY A 158 -20.65 8.72 16.99
N GLY A 159 -19.94 9.11 18.05
CA GLY A 159 -20.03 10.43 18.63
C GLY A 159 -19.16 11.49 17.93
N SER A 160 -19.23 12.70 18.46
CA SER A 160 -18.48 13.87 17.99
C SER A 160 -17.26 14.23 18.85
N ASP A 161 -17.09 13.57 20.01
CA ASP A 161 -15.99 13.85 20.94
C ASP A 161 -14.74 13.02 20.57
N PRO A 162 -13.69 13.66 20.04
CA PRO A 162 -12.46 12.96 19.66
C PRO A 162 -11.59 12.60 20.86
N SER A 163 -11.91 13.09 22.06
CA SER A 163 -11.06 12.89 23.23
C SER A 163 -10.98 11.43 23.65
N PHE A 164 -9.82 11.03 24.15
CA PHE A 164 -9.57 9.70 24.68
C PHE A 164 -8.62 9.77 25.88
N VAL A 165 -8.60 8.72 26.71
CA VAL A 165 -7.70 8.62 27.86
C VAL A 165 -6.53 7.71 27.48
N PRO A 166 -5.27 8.21 27.45
CA PRO A 166 -4.09 7.43 27.09
C PRO A 166 -3.59 6.61 28.29
N SER A 167 -4.45 5.82 28.94
CA SER A 167 -4.07 5.05 30.12
C SER A 167 -3.62 3.65 29.76
N LEU A 168 -2.33 3.37 29.99
CA LEU A 168 -1.67 2.09 29.69
C LEU A 168 -0.72 1.65 30.83
N PRO A 169 -1.14 1.71 32.12
CA PRO A 169 -0.25 1.44 33.25
C PRO A 169 0.26 0.00 33.27
N SER A 170 -0.48 -0.97 32.72
CA SER A 170 -0.02 -2.35 32.66
C SER A 170 0.98 -2.59 31.54
N LEU A 171 0.83 -1.94 30.38
CA LEU A 171 1.89 -1.98 29.36
C LEU A 171 3.16 -1.31 29.88
N ARG A 172 3.04 -0.16 30.56
CA ARG A 172 4.20 0.52 31.15
C ARG A 172 4.98 -0.40 32.07
N ARG A 173 4.33 -0.92 33.11
CA ARG A 173 4.93 -1.85 34.08
C ARG A 173 5.43 -3.14 33.41
N ALA A 174 4.76 -3.68 32.39
CA ALA A 174 5.27 -4.83 31.65
C ALA A 174 6.62 -4.51 30.98
N SER A 175 6.72 -3.37 30.31
CA SER A 175 7.95 -2.95 29.62
C SER A 175 9.08 -2.50 30.55
N THR A 176 8.77 -1.98 31.75
CA THR A 176 9.77 -1.45 32.69
C THR A 176 10.18 -2.46 33.77
N ASP A 177 9.22 -3.20 34.32
CA ASP A 177 9.44 -4.06 35.48
C ASP A 177 9.81 -5.48 35.03
N HIS A 178 9.40 -5.87 33.81
CA HIS A 178 9.67 -7.18 33.21
C HIS A 178 10.19 -7.09 31.76
N PRO A 179 11.22 -6.27 31.46
CA PRO A 179 11.61 -5.95 30.09
C PRO A 179 12.00 -7.20 29.26
N ALA A 180 12.66 -8.18 29.88
CA ALA A 180 13.08 -9.41 29.20
C ALA A 180 11.88 -10.30 28.81
N ASP A 181 10.98 -10.57 29.76
CA ASP A 181 9.77 -11.38 29.50
C ASP A 181 8.83 -10.64 28.55
N PHE A 182 8.75 -9.31 28.64
CA PHE A 182 7.96 -8.49 27.73
C PHE A 182 8.47 -8.64 26.29
N ARG A 183 9.79 -8.49 26.06
CA ARG A 183 10.38 -8.69 24.73
C ARG A 183 10.14 -10.10 24.21
N ALA A 184 10.39 -11.12 25.04
CA ALA A 184 10.17 -12.51 24.68
C ALA A 184 8.69 -12.81 24.35
N TYR A 185 7.76 -12.18 25.07
CA TYR A 185 6.32 -12.30 24.81
C TYR A 185 5.94 -11.70 23.45
N ILE A 186 6.43 -10.49 23.15
CA ILE A 186 6.15 -9.80 21.89
C ILE A 186 6.71 -10.61 20.70
N GLU A 187 7.94 -11.12 20.79
CA GLU A 187 8.56 -11.96 19.74
C GLU A 187 7.90 -13.34 19.59
N ALA A 188 7.32 -13.88 20.67
CA ALA A 188 6.64 -15.18 20.65
C ALA A 188 5.17 -15.11 20.28
N SER A 189 4.54 -13.95 20.37
CA SER A 189 3.10 -13.82 20.14
C SER A 189 2.79 -13.72 18.64
N PRO A 190 1.91 -14.59 18.11
CA PRO A 190 1.39 -14.42 16.75
C PRO A 190 0.67 -13.10 16.50
N ASP A 191 0.22 -12.42 17.57
CA ASP A 191 -0.52 -11.16 17.45
C ASP A 191 0.39 -9.96 17.13
N TRP A 192 1.70 -10.13 17.20
CA TRP A 192 2.69 -9.09 16.96
C TRP A 192 3.63 -9.50 15.83
N HIS A 193 3.81 -8.62 14.84
CA HIS A 193 4.85 -8.74 13.83
C HIS A 193 6.03 -7.89 14.25
N VAL A 194 7.14 -8.53 14.60
CA VAL A 194 8.35 -7.83 15.07
C VAL A 194 9.34 -7.70 13.92
N PHE A 195 9.75 -6.48 13.62
CA PHE A 195 10.64 -6.15 12.50
C PHE A 195 11.65 -5.08 12.90
N ILE A 196 12.76 -4.97 12.14
CA ILE A 196 13.81 -3.99 12.37
C ILE A 196 13.83 -3.00 11.21
N GLU A 197 13.79 -1.71 11.53
CA GLU A 197 13.93 -0.63 10.55
C GLU A 197 14.99 0.35 11.05
N GLN A 198 16.00 0.62 10.23
CA GLN A 198 17.11 1.51 10.58
C GLN A 198 17.79 1.14 11.92
N GLY A 199 17.88 -0.16 12.21
CA GLY A 199 18.48 -0.69 13.43
C GLY A 199 17.61 -0.58 14.69
N ASN A 200 16.34 -0.18 14.58
CA ASN A 200 15.41 -0.08 15.71
C ASN A 200 14.31 -1.14 15.59
N HIS A 201 13.87 -1.66 16.74
CA HIS A 201 12.86 -2.70 16.83
C HIS A 201 11.46 -2.13 16.96
N PHE A 202 10.55 -2.70 16.18
CA PHE A 202 9.14 -2.36 16.18
C PHE A 202 8.30 -3.62 16.25
N ALA A 203 7.08 -3.49 16.79
CA ALA A 203 6.10 -4.56 16.75
C ALA A 203 4.75 -4.01 16.27
N ALA A 204 4.33 -4.41 15.07
CA ALA A 204 3.03 -4.08 14.52
C ALA A 204 1.98 -5.08 15.01
N ARG A 205 0.82 -4.58 15.43
CA ARG A 205 -0.29 -5.44 15.81
C ARG A 205 -0.88 -6.09 14.56
N ARG A 206 -1.07 -7.41 14.62
CA ARG A 206 -1.78 -8.20 13.59
C ARG A 206 -3.19 -8.53 14.05
N TRP A 207 -4.10 -8.70 13.09
CA TRP A 207 -5.41 -9.30 13.33
C TRP A 207 -5.41 -10.76 12.95
N SER A 208 -6.20 -11.56 13.66
CA SER A 208 -6.29 -12.99 13.40
C SER A 208 -7.55 -13.33 12.61
N TYR A 209 -7.39 -13.97 11.45
CA TYR A 209 -8.47 -14.45 10.60
C TYR A 209 -8.39 -15.97 10.52
N GLY A 210 -9.40 -16.68 11.03
CA GLY A 210 -9.34 -18.15 11.14
C GLY A 210 -8.19 -18.65 12.01
N GLY A 211 -7.68 -17.83 12.94
CA GLY A 211 -6.51 -18.14 13.77
C GLY A 211 -5.17 -17.81 13.12
N GLU A 212 -5.12 -17.36 11.87
CA GLU A 212 -3.88 -16.94 11.21
C GLU A 212 -3.69 -15.43 11.31
N PRO A 213 -2.49 -14.97 11.72
CA PRO A 213 -2.24 -13.55 11.85
C PRO A 213 -2.07 -12.91 10.46
N ARG A 214 -2.62 -11.71 10.32
CA ARG A 214 -2.61 -10.91 9.10
C ARG A 214 -2.42 -9.43 9.46
N ASP A 215 -1.56 -8.80 8.68
CA ASP A 215 -1.46 -7.37 8.51
C ASP A 215 -1.50 -7.04 7.02
N GLU A 216 -1.86 -5.81 6.69
CA GLU A 216 -1.62 -5.26 5.37
C GLU A 216 -0.22 -4.61 5.33
N LEU A 217 0.06 -3.92 4.23
CA LEU A 217 1.29 -3.15 4.06
C LEU A 217 1.57 -2.31 5.33
N HIS A 218 2.76 -2.45 5.90
CA HIS A 218 3.23 -1.64 7.03
C HIS A 218 2.40 -1.76 8.32
N GLY A 219 1.75 -2.92 8.57
CA GLY A 219 0.99 -3.14 9.80
C GLY A 219 -0.38 -2.45 9.82
N TYR A 220 -0.83 -1.91 8.69
CA TYR A 220 -2.18 -1.35 8.58
C TYR A 220 -3.23 -2.46 8.57
N ILE A 221 -4.42 -2.08 9.02
CA ILE A 221 -5.61 -2.91 9.02
C ILE A 221 -6.73 -2.02 8.52
N SER A 222 -7.36 -2.39 7.41
CA SER A 222 -8.44 -1.63 6.82
C SER A 222 -9.71 -2.46 6.68
N ASP A 223 -10.85 -1.80 6.73
CA ASP A 223 -12.11 -2.33 6.21
C ASP A 223 -12.79 -1.18 5.48
N ASN A 224 -13.09 -1.37 4.21
CA ASN A 224 -13.70 -0.35 3.36
C ASN A 224 -15.22 -0.55 3.21
N GLY A 225 -15.83 -1.46 3.97
CA GLY A 225 -17.25 -1.79 3.89
C GLY A 225 -18.18 -0.79 4.59
N GLY A 226 -19.01 -0.08 3.81
CA GLY A 226 -20.20 0.62 4.30
C GLY A 226 -19.94 1.72 5.34
N ASP A 227 -20.79 1.82 6.36
CA ASP A 227 -20.69 2.86 7.41
C ASP A 227 -19.65 2.58 8.49
N ALA A 228 -19.04 1.39 8.46
CA ALA A 228 -17.98 0.99 9.36
C ALA A 228 -16.58 1.19 8.78
N SER A 229 -16.43 1.88 7.63
CA SER A 229 -15.12 2.06 7.00
C SER A 229 -14.09 2.66 7.95
N PHE A 230 -12.93 2.02 8.05
CA PHE A 230 -11.81 2.48 8.87
C PHE A 230 -10.47 1.98 8.33
N GLN A 231 -9.42 2.65 8.77
CA GLN A 231 -8.06 2.14 8.71
C GLN A 231 -7.37 2.42 10.05
N THR A 232 -6.63 1.46 10.57
CA THR A 232 -5.89 1.61 11.82
C THR A 232 -4.54 0.93 11.75
N ARG A 233 -3.62 1.39 12.59
CA ARG A 233 -2.37 0.71 12.89
C ARG A 233 -2.05 0.93 14.36
N VAL A 234 -1.65 -0.14 15.03
CA VAL A 234 -1.14 -0.11 16.40
C VAL A 234 0.28 -0.65 16.37
N LEU A 235 1.24 0.16 16.80
CA LEU A 235 2.66 -0.17 16.74
C LEU A 235 3.30 0.07 18.10
N LEU A 236 4.05 -0.91 18.58
CA LEU A 236 4.98 -0.71 19.70
C LEU A 236 6.34 -0.32 19.13
N CYS A 237 6.79 0.89 19.46
CA CYS A 237 8.15 1.35 19.21
C CYS A 237 9.03 0.87 20.36
N LEU A 238 9.58 -0.34 20.22
CA LEU A 238 10.21 -1.05 21.33
C LEU A 238 11.49 -0.35 21.81
N ASP A 239 12.18 0.36 20.90
CA ASP A 239 13.40 1.12 21.19
C ASP A 239 13.15 2.63 21.35
N ARG A 240 11.88 3.04 21.53
CA ARG A 240 11.47 4.44 21.70
C ARG A 240 11.96 5.36 20.57
N LYS A 241 11.90 4.85 19.34
CA LYS A 241 12.07 5.62 18.11
C LYS A 241 10.76 5.67 17.36
N GLN A 242 10.46 6.80 16.75
CA GLN A 242 9.33 6.89 15.85
C GLN A 242 9.66 6.12 14.56
N TRP A 243 8.77 5.24 14.14
CA TRP A 243 8.94 4.52 12.88
C TRP A 243 8.49 5.35 11.68
N SER A 244 7.31 5.98 11.79
CA SER A 244 6.71 6.67 10.66
C SER A 244 7.44 7.97 10.33
N ARG A 245 7.46 8.36 9.05
CA ARG A 245 7.94 9.68 8.61
C ARG A 245 6.91 10.80 8.77
N TYR A 246 5.71 10.48 9.25
CA TYR A 246 4.60 11.44 9.37
C TYR A 246 4.72 12.24 10.66
N ASP A 247 4.08 13.40 10.71
CA ASP A 247 3.91 14.14 11.95
C ASP A 247 3.01 13.34 12.90
N ILE A 248 3.42 13.25 14.17
CA ILE A 248 2.73 12.49 15.21
C ILE A 248 2.66 13.32 16.49
N GLN A 249 1.47 13.38 17.09
CA GLN A 249 1.29 14.03 18.38
C GLN A 249 1.80 13.13 19.50
N HIS A 250 2.81 13.60 20.23
CA HIS A 250 3.28 12.92 21.42
C HIS A 250 2.37 13.22 22.62
N VAL A 251 1.93 12.16 23.29
CA VAL A 251 1.08 12.26 24.48
C VAL A 251 1.69 11.45 25.63
N GLN A 252 1.60 12.00 26.84
CA GLN A 252 2.01 11.28 28.05
C GLN A 252 0.92 10.28 28.45
N GLU A 253 1.34 9.10 28.90
CA GLU A 253 0.41 8.15 29.52
C GLU A 253 -0.20 8.76 30.78
N GLY A 254 -1.51 8.56 30.98
CA GLY A 254 -2.18 9.01 32.18
C GLY A 254 -3.70 8.89 32.15
N SER A 255 -4.32 9.33 33.24
CA SER A 255 -5.77 9.20 33.46
C SER A 255 -6.58 10.40 32.95
N SER A 256 -5.93 11.45 32.47
CA SER A 256 -6.61 12.64 31.96
C SER A 256 -6.92 12.48 30.47
N PRO A 257 -8.12 12.88 30.01
CA PRO A 257 -8.44 12.88 28.59
C PRO A 257 -7.51 13.82 27.81
N VAL A 258 -7.13 13.39 26.60
CA VAL A 258 -6.41 14.20 25.62
C VAL A 258 -7.25 14.33 24.36
N THR A 259 -7.14 15.49 23.69
CA THR A 259 -7.76 15.70 22.38
C THR A 259 -6.70 15.51 21.31
N PRO A 260 -6.86 14.54 20.39
CA PRO A 260 -5.88 14.32 19.35
C PRO A 260 -5.85 15.45 18.34
N GLU A 261 -4.69 15.69 17.75
CA GLU A 261 -4.59 16.47 16.52
C GLU A 261 -5.29 15.71 15.38
N MET A 262 -6.23 16.39 14.73
CA MET A 262 -7.09 15.82 13.71
C MET A 262 -6.70 16.35 12.32
N SER A 263 -6.65 15.45 11.35
CA SER A 263 -6.53 15.76 9.93
C SER A 263 -7.61 15.02 9.13
N GLU A 264 -7.60 15.18 7.80
CA GLU A 264 -8.47 14.43 6.90
C GLU A 264 -7.61 13.64 5.92
N GLY A 265 -7.90 12.36 5.77
CA GLY A 265 -7.27 11.45 4.81
C GLY A 265 -8.33 10.50 4.26
N ASN A 266 -8.29 10.20 2.95
CA ASN A 266 -9.27 9.33 2.29
C ASN A 266 -10.74 9.70 2.56
N ARG A 267 -11.05 11.00 2.72
CA ARG A 267 -12.39 11.52 3.10
C ARG A 267 -12.89 11.03 4.46
N MET A 268 -11.98 10.71 5.37
CA MET A 268 -12.24 10.26 6.73
C MET A 268 -11.41 11.08 7.72
N HIS A 269 -11.86 11.12 8.97
CA HIS A 269 -11.16 11.80 10.04
C HIS A 269 -9.97 10.97 10.51
N GLU A 270 -8.78 11.57 10.47
CA GLU A 270 -7.50 10.95 10.74
C GLU A 270 -6.86 11.53 12.00
N SER A 271 -6.18 10.68 12.77
CA SER A 271 -5.34 11.06 13.90
C SER A 271 -4.15 10.13 14.04
N ARG A 272 -2.99 10.68 14.43
CA ARG A 272 -1.77 9.93 14.78
C ARG A 272 -1.30 10.35 16.16
N VAL A 273 -1.27 9.40 17.10
CA VAL A 273 -0.80 9.66 18.46
C VAL A 273 0.32 8.70 18.85
N MET A 274 1.32 9.21 19.57
CA MET A 274 2.41 8.44 20.16
C MET A 274 2.31 8.54 21.67
N ILE A 275 1.86 7.46 22.33
CA ILE A 275 1.68 7.40 23.78
C ILE A 275 2.99 6.94 24.43
N GLU A 276 3.51 7.70 25.40
CA GLU A 276 4.69 7.30 26.16
C GLU A 276 4.37 6.23 27.21
N GLY A 277 4.51 4.96 26.83
CA GLY A 277 4.31 3.78 27.69
C GLY A 277 5.51 3.42 28.57
N GLY A 278 6.38 4.37 28.93
CA GLY A 278 7.59 4.13 29.73
C GLY A 278 8.73 3.48 28.95
N GLY A 279 8.84 2.15 28.99
CA GLY A 279 9.91 1.40 28.31
C GLY A 279 9.74 1.34 26.79
N VAL A 280 8.53 1.62 26.30
CA VAL A 280 8.17 1.65 24.88
C VAL A 280 7.33 2.88 24.56
N TRP A 281 7.21 3.22 23.27
CA TRP A 281 6.14 4.11 22.80
C TRP A 281 5.07 3.32 22.04
N VAL A 282 3.83 3.77 22.11
CA VAL A 282 2.70 3.19 21.38
C VAL A 282 2.21 4.17 20.33
N GLU A 283 2.44 3.87 19.06
CA GLU A 283 1.84 4.61 17.96
C GLU A 283 0.45 4.04 17.68
N ILE A 284 -0.55 4.91 17.63
CA ILE A 284 -1.89 4.57 17.15
C ILE A 284 -2.25 5.52 16.02
N PHE A 285 -2.45 4.94 14.84
CA PHE A 285 -3.10 5.59 13.72
C PHE A 285 -4.56 5.17 13.68
N GLU A 286 -5.46 6.14 13.55
CA GLU A 286 -6.88 5.90 13.29
C GLU A 286 -7.36 6.83 12.19
N GLN A 287 -7.95 6.24 11.16
CA GLN A 287 -8.74 6.90 10.14
C GLN A 287 -10.14 6.27 10.15
N SER A 288 -11.16 7.04 10.48
CA SER A 288 -12.54 6.55 10.61
C SER A 288 -13.56 7.65 10.32
N LYS A 289 -14.80 7.28 9.97
CA LYS A 289 -15.86 8.24 9.58
C LYS A 289 -16.28 9.21 10.68
N ALA A 290 -16.25 8.80 11.95
CA ALA A 290 -16.69 9.66 13.05
C ALA A 290 -15.51 10.36 13.73
N LEU A 291 -15.74 11.54 14.29
CA LEU A 291 -14.73 12.24 15.08
C LEU A 291 -14.35 11.45 16.33
N GLU A 292 -15.30 10.74 16.93
CA GLU A 292 -15.02 9.84 18.04
C GLU A 292 -13.95 8.81 17.68
N ARG A 293 -12.78 8.92 18.31
CA ARG A 293 -11.60 8.06 18.18
C ARG A 293 -11.81 6.69 18.81
N ARG A 294 -12.88 6.02 18.41
CA ARG A 294 -13.37 4.80 19.06
C ARG A 294 -12.45 3.61 18.78
N VAL A 295 -11.76 3.59 17.64
CA VAL A 295 -10.79 2.54 17.33
C VAL A 295 -9.60 2.71 18.28
N THR A 296 -9.11 3.93 18.46
CA THR A 296 -8.07 4.29 19.43
C THR A 296 -8.47 3.88 20.86
N LYS A 297 -9.70 4.24 21.29
CA LYS A 297 -10.24 3.84 22.61
C LYS A 297 -10.28 2.31 22.77
N ALA A 298 -10.74 1.58 21.75
CA ALA A 298 -10.78 0.13 21.77
C ALA A 298 -9.37 -0.49 21.83
N SER A 299 -8.44 0.02 21.02
CA SER A 299 -7.04 -0.42 21.00
C SER A 299 -6.36 -0.22 22.35
N ILE A 300 -6.49 0.96 22.97
CA ILE A 300 -5.92 1.24 24.30
C ILE A 300 -6.50 0.28 25.35
N LYS A 301 -7.83 0.11 25.36
CA LYS A 301 -8.49 -0.81 26.30
C LYS A 301 -8.01 -2.25 26.14
N THR A 302 -7.84 -2.72 24.91
CA THR A 302 -7.38 -4.09 24.66
C THR A 302 -5.90 -4.26 24.99
N LEU A 303 -5.03 -3.28 24.69
CA LEU A 303 -3.63 -3.32 25.12
C LEU A 303 -3.52 -3.37 26.64
N GLU A 304 -4.25 -2.51 27.35
CA GLU A 304 -4.24 -2.52 28.81
C GLU A 304 -4.71 -3.87 29.37
N ALA A 305 -5.76 -4.47 28.80
CA ALA A 305 -6.23 -5.80 29.21
C ALA A 305 -5.20 -6.90 28.94
N GLU A 306 -4.56 -6.90 27.76
CA GLU A 306 -3.51 -7.85 27.38
C GLU A 306 -2.33 -7.80 28.35
N PHE A 307 -1.82 -6.59 28.64
CA PHE A 307 -0.66 -6.44 29.51
C PHE A 307 -1.01 -6.55 31.00
N SER A 308 -2.26 -6.30 31.38
CA SER A 308 -2.75 -6.61 32.74
C SER A 308 -2.76 -8.12 32.98
N GLU A 309 -3.16 -8.92 31.99
CA GLU A 309 -3.08 -10.39 32.08
C GLU A 309 -1.63 -10.89 32.09
N PHE A 310 -0.76 -10.31 31.23
CA PHE A 310 0.67 -10.61 31.22
C PHE A 310 1.30 -10.44 32.60
N GLN A 311 0.97 -9.38 33.33
CA GLN A 311 1.54 -9.09 34.64
C GLN A 311 1.19 -10.07 35.75
N LYS A 312 0.16 -10.88 35.59
CA LYS A 312 -0.20 -11.88 36.60
C LYS A 312 0.89 -12.94 36.74
N ASP A 313 1.53 -13.30 35.62
CA ASP A 313 2.63 -14.26 35.54
C ASP A 313 3.36 -14.10 34.19
N PRO A 314 4.38 -13.22 34.11
CA PRO A 314 5.11 -12.94 32.87
C PRO A 314 5.75 -14.19 32.23
N PRO A 315 6.48 -15.05 32.97
CA PRO A 315 7.02 -16.28 32.38
C PRO A 315 5.95 -17.23 31.82
N ALA A 316 4.82 -17.39 32.51
CA ALA A 316 3.72 -18.20 31.99
C ALA A 316 3.08 -17.55 30.75
N ALA A 317 3.00 -16.22 30.67
CA ALA A 317 2.51 -15.52 29.49
C ALA A 317 3.40 -15.74 28.27
N VAL A 318 4.73 -15.70 28.44
CA VAL A 318 5.70 -16.05 27.39
C VAL A 318 5.50 -17.49 26.92
N ASN A 319 5.35 -18.45 27.84
CA ASN A 319 5.11 -19.85 27.47
C ASN A 319 3.78 -20.07 26.73
N ARG A 320 2.72 -19.33 27.08
CA ARG A 320 1.46 -19.34 26.34
C ARG A 320 1.64 -18.78 24.92
N ALA A 321 2.37 -17.68 24.77
CA ALA A 321 2.69 -17.12 23.46
C ALA A 321 3.49 -18.10 22.60
N LYS A 322 4.56 -18.71 23.15
CA LYS A 322 5.34 -19.76 22.47
C LYS A 322 4.49 -20.95 22.05
N THR A 323 3.56 -21.38 22.89
CA THR A 323 2.63 -22.47 22.54
C THR A 323 1.76 -22.09 21.34
N ARG A 324 1.18 -20.88 21.33
CA ARG A 324 0.42 -20.39 20.18
C ARG A 324 1.27 -20.29 18.91
N ALA A 325 2.54 -19.90 19.02
CA ALA A 325 3.46 -19.86 17.89
C ALA A 325 3.79 -21.25 17.34
N ARG A 326 3.91 -22.28 18.20
CA ARG A 326 4.06 -23.68 17.77
C ARG A 326 2.80 -24.19 17.06
N ASP A 327 1.62 -23.90 17.60
CA ASP A 327 0.35 -24.23 16.95
C ASP A 327 0.18 -23.53 15.60
N LEU A 328 0.66 -22.28 15.48
CA LEU A 328 0.72 -21.58 14.20
C LEU A 328 1.70 -22.27 13.24
N ALA A 329 2.88 -22.69 13.72
CA ALA A 329 3.88 -23.40 12.89
C ALA A 329 3.30 -24.67 12.25
N LEU A 330 2.51 -25.44 13.00
CA LEU A 330 1.86 -26.65 12.50
C LEU A 330 0.89 -26.35 11.35
N ARG A 331 0.13 -25.25 11.45
CA ARG A 331 -0.80 -24.83 10.39
C ARG A 331 -0.07 -24.27 9.18
N LEU A 332 0.90 -23.40 9.42
CA LEU A 332 1.68 -22.76 8.36
C LEU A 332 2.57 -23.75 7.60
N GLY A 333 3.09 -24.79 8.26
CA GLY A 333 3.88 -25.84 7.61
C GLY A 333 3.08 -26.72 6.66
N GLY A 334 1.75 -26.65 6.67
CA GLY A 334 0.88 -27.48 5.82
C GLY A 334 1.01 -28.98 6.13
N ALA A 335 0.44 -29.83 5.27
CA ALA A 335 0.45 -31.28 5.45
C ALA A 335 1.85 -31.89 5.39
N SER A 336 2.77 -31.27 4.65
CA SER A 336 4.16 -31.70 4.48
C SER A 336 5.11 -31.18 5.56
N GLY A 337 4.65 -30.28 6.45
CA GLY A 337 5.48 -29.71 7.51
C GLY A 337 6.65 -28.85 6.98
N GLU A 338 6.46 -28.22 5.83
CA GLU A 338 7.47 -27.44 5.14
C GLU A 338 7.95 -26.23 5.95
N PRO A 339 9.26 -25.92 5.92
CA PRO A 339 9.79 -24.80 6.68
C PRO A 339 9.40 -23.43 6.10
N VAL A 340 9.11 -23.38 4.80
CA VAL A 340 8.74 -22.16 4.08
C VAL A 340 7.70 -22.47 3.02
N ARG A 341 6.64 -21.67 3.01
CA ARG A 341 5.60 -21.67 1.97
C ARG A 341 5.39 -20.27 1.44
N LEU A 342 5.20 -20.16 0.13
CA LEU A 342 4.81 -18.91 -0.51
C LEU A 342 3.30 -18.86 -0.68
N LEU A 343 2.71 -17.71 -0.38
CA LEU A 343 1.28 -17.45 -0.42
C LEU A 343 0.97 -16.39 -1.46
N GLU A 344 -0.12 -16.56 -2.19
CA GLU A 344 -0.63 -15.56 -3.12
C GLU A 344 -1.15 -14.33 -2.36
N GLY A 345 -0.75 -13.14 -2.84
CA GLY A 345 -1.32 -11.88 -2.41
C GLY A 345 -2.53 -11.47 -3.24
N MET A 346 -3.00 -10.24 -3.03
CA MET A 346 -4.16 -9.67 -3.73
C MET A 346 -3.94 -9.46 -5.23
N GLN A 347 -2.69 -9.38 -5.68
CA GLN A 347 -2.30 -9.17 -7.08
C GLN A 347 -1.07 -10.01 -7.40
N PRO A 348 -0.87 -10.41 -8.67
CA PRO A 348 0.38 -11.07 -9.07
C PRO A 348 1.60 -10.18 -8.75
N GLY A 349 2.69 -10.81 -8.32
CA GLY A 349 3.87 -10.13 -7.80
C GLY A 349 3.79 -9.70 -6.33
N ILE A 350 2.62 -9.67 -5.71
CA ILE A 350 2.47 -9.51 -4.26
C ILE A 350 2.34 -10.89 -3.64
N TYR A 351 3.16 -11.18 -2.64
CA TYR A 351 3.20 -12.48 -1.99
C TYR A 351 3.22 -12.35 -0.47
N GLY A 352 2.75 -13.40 0.19
CA GLY A 352 3.05 -13.67 1.60
C GLY A 352 4.06 -14.80 1.72
N VAL A 353 4.86 -14.81 2.77
CA VAL A 353 5.64 -15.97 3.19
C VAL A 353 5.11 -16.49 4.52
N ALA A 354 4.97 -17.80 4.61
CA ALA A 354 4.70 -18.52 5.84
C ALA A 354 5.94 -19.29 6.28
N PHE A 355 6.44 -18.97 7.48
CA PHE A 355 7.56 -19.64 8.12
C PHE A 355 7.06 -20.69 9.11
N SER A 356 7.67 -21.88 9.10
CA SER A 356 7.47 -22.94 10.10
C SER A 356 8.82 -23.55 10.46
N LEU A 357 9.60 -22.80 11.23
CA LEU A 357 11.01 -23.10 11.49
C LEU A 357 11.41 -22.75 12.92
N ASN A 358 12.59 -23.19 13.33
CA ASN A 358 13.24 -22.74 14.56
C ASN A 358 14.67 -22.31 14.23
N PRO A 359 15.01 -21.02 14.43
CA PRO A 359 16.35 -20.53 14.12
C PRO A 359 17.42 -21.06 15.10
N GLY A 360 17.01 -21.60 16.25
CA GLY A 360 17.89 -22.20 17.26
C GLY A 360 18.49 -21.20 18.26
N GLU A 361 18.44 -19.90 17.98
CA GLU A 361 18.93 -18.81 18.83
C GLU A 361 18.18 -17.50 18.50
N PRO A 362 18.29 -16.43 19.32
CA PRO A 362 17.69 -15.13 19.03
C PRO A 362 18.25 -14.50 17.74
N GLY A 363 17.38 -13.91 16.93
CA GLY A 363 17.76 -13.22 15.69
C GLY A 363 16.58 -12.96 14.77
N VAL A 364 16.87 -12.60 13.52
CA VAL A 364 15.86 -12.32 12.49
C VAL A 364 15.95 -13.32 11.35
N VAL A 365 14.79 -13.67 10.78
CA VAL A 365 14.70 -14.40 9.52
C VAL A 365 14.18 -13.48 8.42
N TYR A 366 14.65 -13.72 7.20
CA TYR A 366 14.28 -12.92 6.05
C TYR A 366 14.47 -13.74 4.75
N LEU A 367 14.03 -13.20 3.63
CA LEU A 367 14.11 -13.84 2.32
C LEU A 367 15.16 -13.19 1.42
N LYS A 368 15.80 -14.04 0.61
CA LYS A 368 16.44 -13.67 -0.66
C LYS A 368 15.76 -14.43 -1.79
N ALA A 369 15.63 -13.83 -2.96
CA ALA A 369 15.03 -14.47 -4.11
C ALA A 369 15.91 -14.28 -5.35
N PHE A 370 15.99 -15.33 -6.17
CA PHE A 370 16.81 -15.34 -7.37
C PHE A 370 16.03 -15.98 -8.53
N GLU A 371 16.05 -15.35 -9.69
CA GLU A 371 15.61 -15.98 -10.94
C GLU A 371 16.49 -17.21 -11.22
N VAL A 372 15.87 -18.34 -11.55
CA VAL A 372 16.56 -19.65 -11.56
C VAL A 372 17.58 -19.81 -12.69
N THR A 373 17.33 -19.26 -13.88
CA THR A 373 18.16 -19.52 -15.06
C THR A 373 19.49 -18.76 -15.04
N LYS A 374 19.49 -17.51 -14.56
CA LYS A 374 20.65 -16.61 -14.53
C LYS A 374 21.15 -16.34 -13.12
N GLY A 375 20.38 -16.70 -12.08
CA GLY A 375 20.69 -16.38 -10.70
C GLY A 375 20.53 -14.89 -10.39
N THR A 376 19.74 -14.16 -11.17
CA THR A 376 19.54 -12.72 -10.98
C THR A 376 18.79 -12.46 -9.67
N PRO A 377 19.33 -11.65 -8.74
CA PRO A 377 18.61 -11.26 -7.53
C PRO A 377 17.31 -10.54 -7.87
N LEU A 378 16.25 -10.83 -7.11
CA LEU A 378 14.92 -10.22 -7.29
C LEU A 378 14.62 -9.29 -6.12
N SER A 379 14.28 -8.04 -6.43
CA SER A 379 13.85 -7.02 -5.47
C SER A 379 14.84 -6.85 -4.31
N GLU A 380 16.13 -6.95 -4.61
CA GLU A 380 17.24 -7.02 -3.64
C GLU A 380 17.19 -5.90 -2.60
N ASP A 381 16.93 -4.67 -3.04
CA ASP A 381 16.88 -3.48 -2.18
C ASP A 381 15.70 -3.46 -1.19
N ARG A 382 14.75 -4.40 -1.29
CA ARG A 382 13.48 -4.35 -0.54
C ARG A 382 13.04 -5.67 0.05
N LEU A 383 13.32 -6.80 -0.60
CA LEU A 383 12.80 -8.11 -0.20
C LEU A 383 13.26 -8.48 1.20
N GLU A 384 14.54 -8.27 1.50
CA GLU A 384 15.10 -8.54 2.83
C GLU A 384 14.31 -7.76 3.89
N ALA A 385 14.25 -6.43 3.79
CA ALA A 385 13.55 -5.58 4.74
C ALA A 385 12.04 -5.86 4.83
N ALA A 386 11.38 -6.14 3.70
CA ALA A 386 9.94 -6.42 3.68
C ALA A 386 9.59 -7.77 4.29
N SER A 387 10.45 -8.77 4.12
CA SER A 387 10.24 -10.13 4.65
C SER A 387 10.86 -10.35 6.02
N GLU A 388 11.62 -9.38 6.53
CA GLU A 388 12.31 -9.49 7.81
C GLU A 388 11.30 -9.64 8.96
N THR A 389 11.43 -10.73 9.70
CA THR A 389 10.66 -10.96 10.91
C THR A 389 11.55 -11.53 11.99
N ARG A 390 11.41 -10.97 13.19
CA ARG A 390 11.99 -11.52 14.40
C ARG A 390 11.05 -12.57 14.96
N MET A 391 11.55 -13.78 15.15
CA MET A 391 10.75 -14.92 15.60
C MET A 391 11.29 -15.45 16.93
N THR A 392 10.41 -16.02 17.74
CA THR A 392 10.85 -16.80 18.90
C THR A 392 11.62 -18.06 18.49
N TRP A 393 12.30 -18.67 19.45
CA TRP A 393 13.23 -19.76 19.22
C TRP A 393 13.27 -20.73 20.41
N SER A 394 13.94 -21.86 20.18
CA SER A 394 14.19 -22.89 21.17
C SER A 394 15.53 -23.58 20.92
N ALA A 395 16.19 -24.03 22.00
CA ALA A 395 17.36 -24.88 21.89
C ALA A 395 17.01 -26.31 21.42
N ASP A 396 15.73 -26.71 21.51
CA ASP A 396 15.25 -27.97 20.97
C ASP A 396 15.01 -27.82 19.45
N PRO A 397 15.81 -28.50 18.59
CA PRO A 397 15.68 -28.38 17.14
C PRO A 397 14.39 -29.01 16.59
N THR A 398 13.64 -29.77 17.41
CA THR A 398 12.36 -30.35 17.00
C THR A 398 11.19 -29.39 17.14
N GLU A 399 11.33 -28.34 17.95
CA GLU A 399 10.34 -27.27 18.01
C GLU A 399 10.37 -26.42 16.75
N LYS A 400 9.21 -25.90 16.35
CA LYS A 400 9.04 -24.98 15.22
C LYS A 400 8.09 -23.86 15.64
N PHE A 401 8.31 -22.67 15.12
CA PHE A 401 7.50 -21.49 15.39
C PHE A 401 6.98 -20.90 14.09
N GLY A 402 5.73 -20.44 14.12
CA GLY A 402 5.03 -19.90 12.97
C GLY A 402 5.16 -18.38 12.90
N ALA A 403 5.44 -17.86 11.70
CA ALA A 403 5.31 -16.43 11.39
C ALA A 403 4.89 -16.23 9.94
N LYS A 404 4.26 -15.08 9.66
CA LYS A 404 3.96 -14.62 8.30
C LYS A 404 4.53 -13.22 8.08
N SER A 405 4.95 -12.94 6.86
CA SER A 405 5.27 -11.59 6.38
C SER A 405 4.82 -11.43 4.92
N GLY A 406 4.60 -10.19 4.47
CA GLY A 406 4.18 -9.84 3.12
C GLY A 406 5.26 -9.06 2.37
N PHE A 407 5.37 -9.28 1.07
CA PHE A 407 6.35 -8.60 0.21
C PHE A 407 5.89 -8.49 -1.25
N THR A 408 6.69 -7.80 -2.07
CA THR A 408 6.43 -7.61 -3.49
C THR A 408 7.69 -7.93 -4.28
N ILE A 409 7.53 -8.65 -5.39
CA ILE A 409 8.56 -8.85 -6.42
C ILE A 409 8.24 -7.90 -7.56
N TYR A 410 9.19 -7.04 -7.92
CA TYR A 410 9.00 -5.99 -8.93
C TYR A 410 9.45 -6.40 -10.33
N GLU A 411 10.25 -7.45 -10.44
CA GLU A 411 10.79 -7.92 -11.70
C GLU A 411 9.78 -8.81 -12.44
N GLY A 412 9.41 -8.43 -13.65
CA GLY A 412 8.50 -9.17 -14.52
C GLY A 412 7.09 -8.62 -14.54
N ASP A 413 6.27 -9.22 -15.41
CA ASP A 413 4.96 -8.70 -15.76
C ASP A 413 3.85 -9.71 -15.44
N TRP A 414 2.63 -9.20 -15.30
CA TRP A 414 1.45 -10.04 -15.11
C TRP A 414 1.24 -10.97 -16.32
N GLY A 415 0.95 -12.25 -16.03
CA GLY A 415 0.76 -13.27 -17.05
C GLY A 415 2.04 -13.80 -17.71
N LYS A 416 3.23 -13.37 -17.25
CA LYS A 416 4.54 -13.86 -17.72
C LYS A 416 5.30 -14.58 -16.59
N PRO A 417 4.85 -15.78 -16.18
CA PRO A 417 5.43 -16.45 -15.03
C PRO A 417 6.81 -17.04 -15.33
N TYR A 418 7.69 -16.99 -14.34
CA TYR A 418 9.04 -17.55 -14.38
C TYR A 418 9.37 -18.30 -13.07
N ALA A 419 10.48 -19.04 -13.06
CA ALA A 419 10.92 -19.78 -11.89
C ALA A 419 11.86 -18.94 -11.02
N ALA A 420 11.59 -18.86 -9.73
CA ALA A 420 12.41 -18.17 -8.75
C ALA A 420 12.73 -19.08 -7.55
N ARG A 421 14.00 -19.12 -7.15
CA ARG A 421 14.45 -19.75 -5.91
C ARG A 421 14.33 -18.75 -4.77
N PHE A 422 13.52 -19.08 -3.78
CA PHE A 422 13.44 -18.35 -2.52
C PHE A 422 14.30 -19.04 -1.48
N GLU A 423 15.16 -18.28 -0.82
CA GLU A 423 16.04 -18.72 0.25
C GLU A 423 15.63 -18.02 1.55
N VAL A 424 15.45 -18.80 2.61
CA VAL A 424 15.24 -18.28 3.96
C VAL A 424 16.59 -18.15 4.63
N TRP A 425 16.93 -16.94 5.03
CA TRP A 425 18.17 -16.63 5.72
C TRP A 425 17.89 -16.26 7.16
N PHE A 426 18.88 -16.50 8.02
CA PHE A 426 18.86 -16.16 9.43
C PHE A 426 20.09 -15.36 9.80
N LYS A 427 19.86 -14.27 10.53
CA LYS A 427 20.87 -13.41 11.10
C LYS A 427 20.76 -13.46 12.62
N PRO A 428 21.71 -14.12 13.32
CA PRO A 428 21.68 -14.16 14.76
C PRO A 428 21.96 -12.78 15.36
N ASP A 429 21.47 -12.56 16.59
CA ASP A 429 21.88 -11.40 17.39
C ASP A 429 23.34 -11.51 17.85
N SER A 430 23.81 -12.75 18.00
CA SER A 430 25.22 -13.00 18.22
C SER A 430 25.99 -12.49 17.00
N GLN A 431 27.25 -12.05 17.17
CA GLN A 431 28.10 -11.63 16.03
C GLN A 431 28.49 -12.79 15.09
N GLY A 432 27.70 -13.87 15.08
CA GLY A 432 27.83 -14.98 14.16
C GLY A 432 27.47 -14.57 12.72
N SER A 433 27.91 -15.38 11.78
CA SER A 433 27.61 -15.19 10.37
C SER A 433 26.16 -15.55 10.06
N GLU A 434 25.58 -14.83 9.11
CA GLU A 434 24.28 -15.18 8.53
C GLU A 434 24.32 -16.58 7.90
N ARG A 435 23.21 -17.32 8.00
CA ARG A 435 23.10 -18.69 7.50
C ARG A 435 21.78 -18.93 6.80
N LYS A 436 21.79 -19.74 5.74
CA LYS A 436 20.58 -20.21 5.07
C LYS A 436 19.92 -21.32 5.90
N LEU A 437 18.62 -21.20 6.14
CA LEU A 437 17.80 -22.17 6.88
C LEU A 437 17.03 -23.11 5.95
N ALA A 438 16.53 -22.59 4.82
CA ALA A 438 15.73 -23.34 3.86
C ALA A 438 15.81 -22.70 2.48
N GLU A 439 15.43 -23.44 1.45
CA GLU A 439 15.17 -22.90 0.12
C GLU A 439 14.07 -23.69 -0.58
N LYS A 440 13.37 -23.05 -1.50
CA LYS A 440 12.37 -23.69 -2.36
C LYS A 440 12.17 -22.87 -3.64
N ILE A 441 11.89 -23.57 -4.74
CA ILE A 441 11.65 -22.94 -6.04
C ILE A 441 10.15 -22.78 -6.26
N TYR A 442 9.73 -21.60 -6.68
CA TYR A 442 8.36 -21.25 -6.98
C TYR A 442 8.21 -20.72 -8.39
N LYS A 443 7.05 -21.00 -9.00
CA LYS A 443 6.57 -20.30 -10.20
C LYS A 443 5.91 -18.99 -9.76
N ILE A 444 6.50 -17.86 -10.12
CA ILE A 444 6.04 -16.52 -9.72
C ILE A 444 5.88 -15.59 -10.92
N GLU A 445 5.25 -14.45 -10.69
CA GLU A 445 5.13 -13.31 -11.61
C GLU A 445 5.67 -12.05 -10.90
N GLY A 446 6.07 -11.05 -11.68
CA GLY A 446 6.40 -9.73 -11.15
C GLY A 446 5.17 -8.87 -10.95
N TRP A 447 5.29 -7.84 -10.11
CA TRP A 447 4.23 -6.89 -9.84
C TRP A 447 4.27 -5.73 -10.84
N GLN A 448 3.11 -5.42 -11.39
CA GLN A 448 2.92 -4.37 -12.37
C GLN A 448 2.02 -3.26 -11.80
N ARG A 449 2.34 -1.99 -12.11
CA ARG A 449 1.58 -0.82 -11.64
C ARG A 449 0.33 -0.53 -12.45
#